data_AF-N8WZ48-F1
#
_entry.id   AF-N8WZ48-F1
#
_cell.length_a   1.000
_cell.length_b   1.000
_cell.length_c   1.000
_cell.angle_alpha   90.00
_cell.angle_beta   90.00
_cell.angle_gamma   90.00
#
_symmetry.space_group_name_H-M   'P 1'
#
loop_
_entity.id
_entity.type
_entity.pdbx_description
1 polymer ?
#
loop_
_entity_poly.entity_id
_entity_poly.type
_entity_poly.pdbx_seq_one_letter_code
_entity_poly.pdbx_strand_id
1 'polypeptide(L)'
;MSKITTETQKAAPIFPRIFAFIIDCITVGVACLVMGKILYPYFENSPFIFQCIGTLLCLFYFAAFNSHIGNGKTIGKILGKIRVKDLNGASIPFIHSLVRSSIFIIPFCFAGYLQTYSTQHLSLSLLVAFFQSIVFACFYLAIFNGNSQQSLHDLLSETQILRNAQSNIPRQSVWRIHYYIIALLTIVIFSVNLWGYFQSKAMSANDFSLISNDIKNAQVESRHTFIGEAESTNQVLILNVNQPDYLDDLERAQTLLEKINQQHAEVLTQYHITQVQFNFSYQFGLAKLSKTTLYDYKKTPKSSLSYIGESTGLNLGF
;
A
#
# COMPACT_ATOMS: atom_id res chain seq x y z
N MET A 1 -51.05 29.14 7.67
CA MET A 1 -50.58 28.65 6.36
C MET A 1 -49.12 28.22 6.54
N SER A 2 -48.92 26.91 6.71
CA SER A 2 -47.64 26.30 7.11
C SER A 2 -46.64 26.37 5.95
N LYS A 3 -45.46 26.94 6.20
CA LYS A 3 -44.31 26.88 5.27
C LYS A 3 -43.90 25.42 5.17
N ILE A 4 -44.20 24.79 4.04
CA ILE A 4 -43.55 23.55 3.62
C ILE A 4 -42.08 23.90 3.41
N THR A 5 -41.25 23.66 4.43
CA THR A 5 -39.80 23.58 4.25
C THR A 5 -39.55 22.39 3.34
N THR A 6 -39.38 22.68 2.05
CA THR A 6 -38.66 21.81 1.12
C THR A 6 -37.33 21.48 1.78
N GLU A 7 -37.22 20.29 2.38
CA GLU A 7 -35.92 19.72 2.72
C GLU A 7 -35.15 19.61 1.40
N THR A 8 -34.35 20.62 1.10
CA THR A 8 -33.41 20.58 -0.01
C THR A 8 -32.59 19.31 0.16
N GLN A 9 -32.82 18.35 -0.72
CA GLN A 9 -32.10 17.08 -0.79
C GLN A 9 -30.62 17.42 -0.98
N LYS A 10 -29.91 17.57 0.14
CA LYS A 10 -28.54 18.07 0.13
C LYS A 10 -27.66 17.05 -0.59
N ALA A 11 -26.91 17.52 -1.59
CA ALA A 11 -26.01 16.72 -2.39
C ALA A 11 -25.10 15.83 -1.52
N ALA A 12 -24.88 14.61 -2.00
CA ALA A 12 -24.04 13.61 -1.37
C ALA A 12 -22.68 14.20 -0.95
N PRO A 13 -22.14 13.86 0.23
CA PRO A 13 -20.90 14.45 0.72
C PRO A 13 -19.67 13.79 0.09
N ILE A 14 -19.53 13.83 -1.24
CA ILE A 14 -18.41 13.22 -1.97
C ILE A 14 -17.07 13.86 -1.57
N PHE A 15 -16.93 15.17 -1.74
CA PHE A 15 -15.69 15.89 -1.38
C PHE A 15 -15.34 15.77 0.11
N PRO A 16 -16.29 15.95 1.06
CA PRO A 16 -16.01 15.71 2.48
C PRO A 16 -15.52 14.29 2.80
N ARG A 17 -15.94 13.26 2.07
CA ARG A 17 -15.47 11.89 2.29
C ARG A 17 -14.02 11.72 1.87
N ILE A 18 -13.66 12.19 0.68
CA ILE A 18 -12.28 12.10 0.17
C ILE A 18 -11.36 12.91 1.09
N PHE A 19 -11.77 14.13 1.44
CA PHE A 19 -11.00 14.98 2.35
C PHE A 19 -10.82 14.33 3.74
N ALA A 20 -11.91 13.82 4.34
CA ALA A 20 -11.84 13.12 5.61
C ALA A 20 -10.90 11.90 5.55
N PHE A 21 -10.99 11.12 4.46
CA PHE A 21 -10.15 9.96 4.26
C PHE A 21 -8.66 10.31 4.19
N ILE A 22 -8.30 11.36 3.43
CA ILE A 22 -6.91 11.84 3.33
C ILE A 22 -6.38 12.24 4.71
N ILE A 23 -7.15 13.01 5.49
CA ILE A 23 -6.74 13.42 6.84
C ILE A 23 -6.58 12.20 7.77
N ASP A 24 -7.50 11.24 7.69
CA ASP A 24 -7.39 10.01 8.48
C ASP A 24 -6.16 9.18 8.07
N CYS A 25 -5.84 9.09 6.78
CA CYS A 25 -4.62 8.44 6.28
C CYS A 25 -3.35 9.11 6.79
N ILE A 26 -3.29 10.45 6.81
CA ILE A 26 -2.15 11.19 7.37
C ILE A 26 -2.04 10.92 8.87
N THR A 27 -3.16 11.03 9.59
CA THR A 27 -3.18 10.88 11.06
C THR A 27 -2.73 9.49 11.48
N VAL A 28 -3.32 8.45 10.88
CA VAL A 28 -2.95 7.05 11.17
C VAL A 28 -1.58 6.72 10.61
N GLY A 29 -1.22 7.26 9.43
CA GLY A 29 0.10 7.07 8.82
C GLY A 29 1.24 7.58 9.70
N VAL A 30 1.09 8.77 10.29
CA VAL A 30 2.07 9.31 11.25
C VAL A 30 2.16 8.42 12.50
N ALA A 31 1.03 7.96 13.05
CA ALA A 31 1.05 7.05 14.19
C ALA A 31 1.74 5.72 13.86
N CYS A 32 1.44 5.14 12.68
CA CYS A 32 2.10 3.95 12.16
C CYS A 32 3.60 4.16 11.96
N LEU A 33 4.04 5.34 11.54
CA LEU A 33 5.47 5.62 11.36
C LEU A 33 6.22 5.68 12.68
N VAL A 34 5.68 6.40 13.65
CA VAL A 34 6.29 6.53 14.98
C VAL A 34 6.35 5.16 15.65
N MET A 35 5.22 4.44 15.69
CA MET A 35 5.16 3.11 16.30
C MET A 35 6.00 2.09 15.53
N GLY A 36 5.99 2.14 14.20
CA GLY A 36 6.78 1.25 13.36
C GLY A 36 8.28 1.38 13.61
N LYS A 37 8.81 2.60 13.70
CA LYS A 37 10.22 2.82 14.04
C LYS A 37 10.59 2.29 15.42
N ILE A 38 9.71 2.45 16.42
CA ILE A 38 9.94 1.98 17.79
C ILE A 38 9.88 0.45 17.85
N LEU A 39 8.93 -0.17 17.15
CA LEU A 39 8.69 -1.61 17.22
C LEU A 39 9.58 -2.44 16.28
N TYR A 40 10.12 -1.85 15.21
CA TYR A 40 10.87 -2.57 14.19
C TYR A 40 12.02 -3.43 14.76
N PRO A 41 12.90 -2.94 15.67
CA PRO A 41 13.99 -3.75 16.22
C PRO A 41 13.53 -5.03 16.93
N TYR A 42 12.31 -5.04 17.49
CA TYR A 42 11.76 -6.21 18.18
C TYR A 42 11.13 -7.24 17.24
N PHE A 43 10.80 -6.84 16.01
CA PHE A 43 10.07 -7.67 15.04
C PHE A 43 10.77 -7.76 13.68
N GLU A 44 12.05 -7.40 13.61
CA GLU A 44 12.86 -7.44 12.38
C GLU A 44 12.82 -8.82 11.70
N ASN A 45 12.81 -9.89 12.51
CA ASN A 45 12.80 -11.28 12.07
C ASN A 45 11.39 -11.79 11.71
N SER A 46 10.35 -10.97 11.87
CA SER A 46 8.96 -11.36 11.58
C SER A 46 8.15 -10.23 10.93
N PRO A 47 8.45 -9.88 9.67
CA PRO A 47 7.77 -8.79 8.95
C PRO A 47 6.26 -8.95 8.87
N PHE A 48 5.76 -10.20 8.81
CA PHE A 48 4.34 -10.48 8.77
C PHE A 48 3.64 -10.11 10.08
N ILE A 49 4.20 -10.52 11.23
CA ILE A 49 3.65 -10.18 12.56
C ILE A 49 3.70 -8.67 12.75
N PHE A 50 4.80 -8.04 12.34
CA PHE A 50 4.96 -6.59 12.37
C PHE A 50 3.84 -5.87 11.58
N GLN A 51 3.51 -6.35 10.37
CA GLN A 51 2.42 -5.80 9.57
C GLN A 51 1.02 -6.07 10.18
N CYS A 52 0.81 -7.24 10.79
CA CYS A 52 -0.43 -7.55 11.50
C CYS A 52 -0.69 -6.57 12.65
N ILE A 53 0.33 -6.28 13.46
CA ILE A 53 0.23 -5.33 14.58
C ILE A 53 -0.10 -3.93 14.05
N GLY A 54 0.59 -3.47 13.00
CA GLY A 54 0.28 -2.17 12.39
C GLY A 54 -1.12 -2.09 11.80
N THR A 55 -1.62 -3.19 11.22
CA THR A 55 -3.00 -3.27 10.72
C THR A 55 -4.02 -3.23 11.86
N LEU A 56 -3.75 -3.91 12.98
CA LEU A 56 -4.60 -3.85 14.18
C LEU A 56 -4.69 -2.43 14.75
N LEU A 57 -3.58 -1.67 14.74
CA LEU A 57 -3.60 -0.26 15.14
C LEU A 57 -4.54 0.56 14.25
N CYS A 58 -4.48 0.37 12.93
CA CYS A 58 -5.36 1.04 11.97
C CYS A 58 -6.83 0.65 12.21
N LEU A 59 -7.10 -0.66 12.37
CA LEU A 59 -8.44 -1.18 12.63
C LEU A 59 -9.02 -0.61 13.92
N PHE A 60 -8.24 -0.57 14.99
CA PHE A 60 -8.70 -0.04 16.27
C PHE A 60 -9.08 1.43 16.17
N TYR A 61 -8.26 2.25 15.50
CA TYR A 61 -8.58 3.65 15.22
C TYR A 61 -9.92 3.78 14.48
N PHE A 62 -10.07 3.13 13.32
CA PHE A 62 -11.30 3.27 12.54
C PHE A 62 -12.51 2.66 13.24
N ALA A 63 -12.37 1.52 13.90
CA ALA A 63 -13.44 0.85 14.62
C ALA A 63 -13.95 1.70 15.80
N ALA A 64 -13.05 2.21 16.65
CA ALA A 64 -13.41 3.02 17.80
C ALA A 64 -14.09 4.33 17.37
N PHE A 65 -13.46 5.10 16.48
CA PHE A 65 -13.97 6.42 16.09
C PHE A 65 -15.22 6.36 15.20
N ASN A 66 -15.39 5.32 14.36
CA ASN A 66 -16.62 5.15 13.57
C ASN A 66 -17.78 4.54 14.38
N SER A 67 -17.54 4.07 15.62
CA SER A 67 -18.58 3.52 16.49
C SER A 67 -19.27 4.58 17.34
N HIS A 68 -20.18 4.15 18.21
CA HIS A 68 -20.79 4.95 19.27
C HIS A 68 -19.76 5.66 20.16
N ILE A 69 -18.56 5.10 20.36
CA ILE A 69 -17.48 5.71 21.14
C ILE A 69 -17.08 7.06 20.53
N GLY A 70 -16.86 7.11 19.21
CA GLY A 70 -16.55 8.34 18.47
C GLY A 70 -17.76 9.04 17.86
N ASN A 71 -18.99 8.61 18.19
CA ASN A 71 -20.23 9.08 17.56
C ASN A 71 -20.19 9.04 16.01
N GLY A 72 -19.50 8.05 15.44
CA GLY A 72 -19.35 7.89 13.99
C GLY A 72 -18.38 8.89 13.33
N LYS A 73 -17.49 9.52 14.10
CA LYS A 73 -16.60 10.59 13.62
C LYS A 73 -15.15 10.28 13.94
N THR A 74 -14.36 10.01 12.91
CA THR A 74 -12.89 10.08 12.93
C THR A 74 -12.41 11.53 12.85
N ILE A 75 -11.13 11.78 13.10
CA ILE A 75 -10.55 13.14 13.03
C ILE A 75 -10.85 13.78 11.67
N GLY A 76 -10.63 13.06 10.57
CA GLY A 76 -10.96 13.54 9.24
C GLY A 76 -12.45 13.83 9.05
N LYS A 77 -13.33 12.98 9.60
CA LYS A 77 -14.79 13.17 9.51
C LYS A 77 -15.29 14.35 10.33
N ILE A 78 -14.66 14.64 11.47
CA ILE A 78 -14.91 15.85 12.27
C ILE A 78 -14.67 17.09 11.39
N LEU A 79 -13.51 17.16 10.73
CA LEU A 79 -13.16 18.27 9.84
C LEU A 79 -14.08 18.33 8.60
N GLY A 80 -14.41 17.17 8.01
CA GLY A 80 -15.34 17.05 6.89
C GLY A 80 -16.81 17.31 7.25
N LYS A 81 -17.14 17.51 8.54
CA LYS A 81 -18.51 17.67 9.05
C LYS A 81 -19.45 16.54 8.62
N ILE A 82 -18.91 15.32 8.57
CA ILE A 82 -19.63 14.08 8.24
C ILE A 82 -19.56 13.09 9.39
N ARG A 83 -20.46 12.10 9.39
CA ARG A 83 -20.51 11.04 10.39
C ARG A 83 -21.07 9.76 9.80
N VAL A 84 -20.67 8.63 10.37
CA VAL A 84 -21.21 7.32 10.05
C VAL A 84 -22.43 7.06 10.93
N LYS A 85 -23.52 6.58 10.33
CA LYS A 85 -24.74 6.12 11.00
C LYS A 85 -25.21 4.81 10.37
N ASP A 86 -26.05 4.07 11.10
CA ASP A 86 -26.79 2.96 10.50
C ASP A 86 -27.90 3.48 9.55
N LEU A 87 -28.64 2.57 8.92
CA LEU A 87 -29.77 2.93 8.05
C LEU A 87 -30.94 3.58 8.80
N ASN A 88 -31.00 3.47 10.13
CA ASN A 88 -32.04 4.07 10.98
C ASN A 88 -31.61 5.44 11.55
N GLY A 89 -30.38 5.89 11.30
CA GLY A 89 -29.81 7.14 11.82
C GLY A 89 -29.17 7.01 13.22
N ALA A 90 -29.10 5.82 13.79
CA ALA A 90 -28.47 5.54 15.08
C ALA A 90 -26.94 5.33 14.95
N SER A 91 -26.25 5.49 16.07
CA SER A 91 -24.81 5.23 16.16
C SER A 91 -24.53 3.72 16.15
N ILE A 92 -23.46 3.30 15.51
CA ILE A 92 -23.14 1.88 15.29
C ILE A 92 -22.37 1.31 16.50
N PRO A 93 -22.65 0.07 16.95
CA PRO A 93 -21.89 -0.56 18.02
C PRO A 93 -20.44 -0.87 17.59
N PHE A 94 -19.54 -1.01 18.56
CA PHE A 94 -18.10 -1.18 18.28
C PHE A 94 -17.78 -2.37 17.39
N ILE A 95 -18.34 -3.55 17.69
CA ILE A 95 -18.12 -4.78 16.90
C ILE A 95 -18.60 -4.61 15.46
N HIS A 96 -19.75 -3.96 15.26
CA HIS A 96 -20.26 -3.69 13.92
C HIS A 96 -19.35 -2.71 13.16
N SER A 97 -18.83 -1.67 13.84
CA SER A 97 -17.83 -0.76 13.28
C SER A 97 -16.51 -1.45 12.94
N LEU A 98 -16.10 -2.45 13.73
CA LEU A 98 -14.90 -3.25 13.50
C LEU A 98 -15.03 -4.10 12.24
N VAL A 99 -16.14 -4.83 12.08
CA VAL A 99 -16.43 -5.62 10.87
C VAL A 99 -16.50 -4.73 9.63
N ARG A 100 -17.18 -3.58 9.74
CA ARG A 100 -17.23 -2.60 8.65
C ARG A 100 -15.84 -2.10 8.25
N SER A 101 -15.02 -1.75 9.24
CA SER A 101 -13.68 -1.22 9.00
C SER A 101 -12.74 -2.29 8.44
N SER A 102 -12.89 -3.56 8.86
CA SER A 102 -12.03 -4.66 8.39
C SER A 102 -12.16 -4.95 6.90
N ILE A 103 -13.36 -4.78 6.34
CA ILE A 103 -13.62 -4.98 4.90
C ILE A 103 -12.71 -4.08 4.05
N PHE A 104 -12.42 -2.86 4.51
CA PHE A 104 -11.57 -1.93 3.77
C PHE A 104 -10.12 -1.93 4.27
N ILE A 105 -9.90 -1.83 5.58
CA ILE A 105 -8.58 -1.60 6.16
C ILE A 105 -7.65 -2.81 6.00
N ILE A 106 -8.17 -4.05 6.09
CA ILE A 106 -7.32 -5.24 5.90
C ILE A 106 -6.80 -5.28 4.44
N PRO A 107 -7.66 -5.24 3.40
CA PRO A 107 -7.18 -5.16 2.03
C PRO A 107 -6.25 -3.98 1.78
N PHE A 108 -6.58 -2.81 2.32
CA PHE A 108 -5.81 -1.59 2.11
C PHE A 108 -4.40 -1.65 2.72
N CYS A 109 -4.26 -2.16 3.96
CA CYS A 109 -2.95 -2.32 4.59
C CYS A 109 -2.15 -3.47 3.96
N PHE A 110 -2.78 -4.59 3.60
CA PHE A 110 -2.06 -5.78 3.12
C PHE A 110 -1.73 -5.76 1.63
N ALA A 111 -2.44 -5.01 0.80
CA ALA A 111 -2.16 -4.95 -0.64
C ALA A 111 -0.70 -4.56 -0.94
N GLY A 112 -0.21 -3.46 -0.35
CA GLY A 112 1.17 -3.00 -0.54
C GLY A 112 2.22 -3.96 0.05
N TYR A 113 1.92 -4.59 1.18
CA TYR A 113 2.80 -5.56 1.81
C TYR A 113 2.97 -6.81 0.92
N LEU A 114 1.85 -7.39 0.49
CA LEU A 114 1.82 -8.61 -0.33
C LEU A 114 2.34 -8.37 -1.75
N GLN A 115 2.19 -7.16 -2.30
CA GLN A 115 2.73 -6.78 -3.61
C GLN A 115 4.25 -6.99 -3.71
N THR A 116 4.97 -6.87 -2.60
CA THR A 116 6.44 -7.11 -2.56
C THR A 116 6.79 -8.58 -2.86
N TYR A 117 5.86 -9.50 -2.61
CA TYR A 117 6.05 -10.95 -2.74
C TYR A 117 5.21 -11.57 -3.88
N SER A 118 4.33 -10.78 -4.51
CA SER A 118 3.34 -11.29 -5.46
C SER A 118 3.95 -11.80 -6.76
N THR A 119 5.06 -11.22 -7.20
CA THR A 119 5.74 -11.54 -8.47
C THR A 119 6.28 -12.96 -8.54
N GLN A 120 6.55 -13.59 -7.39
CA GLN A 120 7.06 -14.96 -7.30
C GLN A 120 5.94 -16.01 -7.26
N HIS A 121 4.76 -15.64 -6.75
CA HIS A 121 3.67 -16.59 -6.50
C HIS A 121 2.35 -16.12 -7.11
N LEU A 122 1.81 -16.91 -8.04
CA LEU A 122 0.52 -16.61 -8.68
C LEU A 122 -0.61 -16.42 -7.66
N SER A 123 -0.65 -17.25 -6.61
CA SER A 123 -1.66 -17.15 -5.55
C SER A 123 -1.61 -15.80 -4.82
N LEU A 124 -0.40 -15.29 -4.54
CA LEU A 124 -0.23 -13.97 -3.93
C LEU A 124 -0.60 -12.84 -4.90
N SER A 125 -0.26 -12.96 -6.19
CA SER A 125 -0.70 -12.01 -7.22
C SER A 125 -2.23 -11.91 -7.32
N LEU A 126 -2.93 -13.05 -7.30
CA LEU A 126 -4.40 -13.08 -7.32
C LEU A 126 -5.00 -12.51 -6.02
N LEU A 127 -4.38 -12.80 -4.87
CA LEU A 127 -4.81 -12.24 -3.58
C LEU A 127 -4.65 -10.71 -3.53
N VAL A 128 -3.56 -10.18 -4.06
CA VAL A 128 -3.34 -8.73 -4.18
C VAL A 128 -4.37 -8.09 -5.11
N ALA A 129 -4.63 -8.71 -6.27
CA ALA A 129 -5.67 -8.25 -7.20
C ALA A 129 -7.05 -8.22 -6.54
N PHE A 130 -7.37 -9.22 -5.72
CA PHE A 130 -8.60 -9.27 -4.93
C PHE A 130 -8.68 -8.12 -3.91
N PHE A 131 -7.61 -7.89 -3.14
CA PHE A 131 -7.56 -6.79 -2.18
C PHE A 131 -7.66 -5.42 -2.84
N GLN A 132 -6.94 -5.19 -3.93
CA GLN A 132 -7.04 -3.97 -4.73
C GLN A 132 -8.48 -3.76 -5.24
N SER A 133 -9.13 -4.82 -5.74
CA SER A 133 -10.51 -4.73 -6.23
C SER A 133 -11.49 -4.27 -5.15
N ILE A 134 -11.36 -4.75 -3.90
CA ILE A 134 -12.17 -4.29 -2.76
C ILE A 134 -11.94 -2.81 -2.47
N VAL A 135 -10.68 -2.37 -2.43
CA VAL A 135 -10.29 -0.98 -2.17
C VAL A 135 -10.84 -0.06 -3.26
N PHE A 136 -10.64 -0.39 -4.54
CA PHE A 136 -11.15 0.37 -5.67
C PHE A 136 -12.67 0.42 -5.69
N ALA A 137 -13.37 -0.69 -5.38
CA ALA A 137 -14.82 -0.70 -5.28
C ALA A 137 -15.33 0.23 -4.16
N CYS A 138 -14.63 0.28 -3.02
CA CYS A 138 -14.96 1.21 -1.94
C CYS A 138 -14.85 2.68 -2.38
N PHE A 139 -13.75 3.05 -3.05
CA PHE A 139 -13.54 4.40 -3.55
C PHE A 139 -14.51 4.77 -4.67
N TYR A 140 -14.70 3.88 -5.64
CA TYR A 140 -15.61 4.09 -6.76
C TYR A 140 -17.03 4.37 -6.25
N LEU A 141 -17.55 3.54 -5.35
CA LEU A 141 -18.86 3.78 -4.75
C LEU A 141 -18.87 5.03 -3.86
N ALA A 142 -17.79 5.34 -3.13
CA ALA A 142 -17.72 6.58 -2.34
C ALA A 142 -17.93 7.85 -3.18
N ILE A 143 -17.46 7.81 -4.44
CA ILE A 143 -17.47 8.95 -5.36
C ILE A 143 -18.73 8.98 -6.21
N PHE A 144 -19.09 7.86 -6.82
CA PHE A 144 -20.13 7.82 -7.86
C PHE A 144 -21.50 7.36 -7.37
N ASN A 145 -21.59 6.72 -6.19
CA ASN A 145 -22.87 6.27 -5.63
C ASN A 145 -23.55 7.38 -4.81
N GLY A 146 -23.96 8.45 -5.50
CA GLY A 146 -24.61 9.60 -4.89
C GLY A 146 -25.99 9.30 -4.30
N ASN A 147 -26.70 8.30 -4.84
CA ASN A 147 -28.08 7.95 -4.47
C ASN A 147 -28.16 7.36 -3.05
N SER A 148 -27.49 6.22 -2.85
CA SER A 148 -27.52 5.53 -1.55
C SER A 148 -26.47 6.08 -0.57
N GLN A 149 -25.46 6.81 -1.06
CA GLN A 149 -24.39 7.35 -0.22
C GLN A 149 -23.59 6.26 0.52
N GLN A 150 -23.55 5.03 -0.02
CA GLN A 150 -22.84 3.89 0.56
C GLN A 150 -21.63 3.49 -0.29
N SER A 151 -20.48 3.29 0.34
CA SER A 151 -19.36 2.52 -0.23
C SER A 151 -19.60 1.01 -0.12
N LEU A 152 -18.73 0.17 -0.70
CA LEU A 152 -18.87 -1.29 -0.62
C LEU A 152 -18.93 -1.80 0.84
N HIS A 153 -18.02 -1.33 1.70
CA HIS A 153 -18.04 -1.67 3.13
C HIS A 153 -19.28 -1.13 3.86
N ASP A 154 -19.86 -0.02 3.38
CA ASP A 154 -21.10 0.52 3.94
C ASP A 154 -22.31 -0.33 3.57
N LEU A 155 -22.35 -0.81 2.32
CA LEU A 155 -23.40 -1.68 1.81
C LEU A 155 -23.44 -3.02 2.57
N LEU A 156 -22.27 -3.63 2.75
CA LEU A 156 -22.13 -4.92 3.45
C LEU A 156 -22.42 -4.83 4.94
N SER A 157 -22.24 -3.65 5.55
CA SER A 157 -22.50 -3.41 6.97
C SER A 157 -23.78 -2.60 7.21
N GLU A 158 -24.61 -2.37 6.21
CA GLU A 158 -25.86 -1.59 6.35
C GLU A 158 -25.65 -0.24 7.09
N THR A 159 -24.64 0.51 6.65
CA THR A 159 -24.31 1.84 7.20
C THR A 159 -24.31 2.89 6.11
N GLN A 160 -24.28 4.16 6.49
CA GLN A 160 -24.21 5.29 5.58
C GLN A 160 -23.43 6.45 6.19
N ILE A 161 -22.81 7.26 5.33
CA ILE A 161 -22.08 8.46 5.74
C ILE A 161 -22.94 9.70 5.43
N LEU A 162 -23.37 10.38 6.49
CA LEU A 162 -24.25 11.53 6.44
C LEU A 162 -23.50 12.82 6.81
N ARG A 163 -23.97 13.97 6.31
CA ARG A 163 -23.53 15.27 6.85
C ARG A 163 -24.08 15.44 8.26
N ASN A 164 -23.34 16.13 9.14
CA ASN A 164 -23.78 16.37 10.52
C ASN A 164 -25.14 17.09 10.62
N ALA A 165 -25.44 17.95 9.63
CA ALA A 165 -26.71 18.68 9.55
C ALA A 165 -27.89 17.83 9.04
N GLN A 166 -27.66 16.60 8.57
CA GLN A 166 -28.70 15.68 8.12
C GLN A 166 -29.08 14.73 9.25
N SER A 167 -30.39 14.60 9.49
CA SER A 167 -30.97 13.73 10.51
C SER A 167 -31.13 12.29 9.99
N ASN A 168 -31.69 12.13 8.78
CA ASN A 168 -31.83 10.84 8.11
C ASN A 168 -31.89 11.02 6.59
N ILE A 169 -31.50 9.99 5.83
CA ILE A 169 -31.70 9.90 4.38
C ILE A 169 -32.49 8.61 4.12
N PRO A 170 -33.59 8.65 3.36
CA PRO A 170 -34.36 7.45 3.05
C PRO A 170 -33.49 6.43 2.32
N ARG A 171 -33.66 5.15 2.66
CA ARG A 171 -32.92 4.03 2.05
C ARG A 171 -33.16 4.03 0.55
N GLN A 172 -32.10 4.27 -0.22
CA GLN A 172 -32.10 4.12 -1.67
C GLN A 172 -31.22 2.93 -2.06
N SER A 173 -31.64 2.19 -3.09
CA SER A 173 -30.84 1.10 -3.62
C SER A 173 -29.67 1.63 -4.45
N VAL A 174 -28.56 0.89 -4.45
CA VAL A 174 -27.44 1.15 -5.36
C VAL A 174 -27.90 0.85 -6.78
N TRP A 175 -27.62 1.78 -7.70
CA TRP A 175 -27.97 1.58 -9.11
C TRP A 175 -27.21 0.39 -9.70
N ARG A 176 -27.92 -0.49 -10.44
CA ARG A 176 -27.36 -1.74 -10.96
C ARG A 176 -26.13 -1.54 -11.85
N ILE A 177 -26.03 -0.39 -12.51
CA ILE A 177 -24.89 -0.03 -13.36
C ILE A 177 -23.57 0.01 -12.58
N HIS A 178 -23.58 0.44 -11.31
CA HIS A 178 -22.36 0.45 -10.51
C HIS A 178 -21.76 -0.96 -10.34
N TYR A 179 -22.60 -2.00 -10.24
CA TYR A 179 -22.10 -3.38 -10.14
C TYR A 179 -21.40 -3.84 -11.43
N TYR A 180 -21.94 -3.49 -12.60
CA TYR A 180 -21.28 -3.81 -13.88
C TYR A 180 -19.94 -3.07 -14.02
N ILE A 181 -19.86 -1.81 -13.59
CA ILE A 181 -18.60 -1.03 -13.61
C ILE A 181 -17.58 -1.62 -12.65
N ILE A 182 -17.97 -2.00 -11.43
CA ILE A 182 -17.09 -2.65 -10.46
C ILE A 182 -16.60 -4.01 -11.00
N ALA A 183 -17.47 -4.78 -11.64
CA ALA A 183 -17.08 -6.04 -12.27
C ALA A 183 -16.03 -5.83 -13.37
N LEU A 184 -16.24 -4.83 -14.24
CA LEU A 184 -15.27 -4.47 -15.28
C LEU A 184 -13.93 -4.03 -14.68
N LEU A 185 -13.95 -3.15 -13.67
CA LEU A 185 -12.74 -2.71 -12.97
C LEU A 185 -11.99 -3.88 -12.32
N THR A 186 -12.72 -4.82 -11.72
CA THR A 186 -12.15 -6.03 -11.13
C THR A 186 -11.43 -6.87 -12.20
N ILE A 187 -12.06 -7.08 -13.36
CA ILE A 187 -11.43 -7.81 -14.48
C ILE A 187 -10.13 -7.12 -14.90
N VAL A 188 -10.13 -5.80 -15.07
CA VAL A 188 -8.93 -5.04 -15.44
C VAL A 188 -7.82 -5.18 -14.40
N ILE A 189 -8.13 -5.05 -13.10
CA ILE A 189 -7.15 -5.18 -12.02
C ILE A 189 -6.54 -6.59 -12.01
N PHE A 190 -7.36 -7.62 -12.19
CA PHE A 190 -6.88 -9.00 -12.30
C PHE A 190 -5.98 -9.21 -13.52
N SER A 191 -6.37 -8.69 -14.68
CA SER A 191 -5.56 -8.77 -15.90
C SER A 191 -4.19 -8.09 -15.73
N VAL A 192 -4.13 -6.91 -15.11
CA VAL A 192 -2.86 -6.19 -14.87
C VAL A 192 -1.95 -6.96 -13.92
N ASN A 193 -2.47 -7.48 -12.81
CA ASN A 193 -1.67 -8.28 -11.87
C ASN A 193 -1.18 -9.58 -12.51
N LEU A 194 -2.04 -10.25 -13.29
CA LEU A 194 -1.69 -11.48 -13.99
C LEU A 194 -0.62 -11.23 -15.06
N TRP A 195 -0.76 -10.13 -15.81
CA TRP A 195 0.26 -9.67 -16.75
C TRP A 195 1.59 -9.42 -16.05
N GLY A 196 1.57 -8.68 -14.93
CA GLY A 196 2.78 -8.41 -14.13
C GLY A 196 3.47 -9.68 -13.65
N TYR A 197 2.71 -10.69 -13.21
CA TYR A 197 3.23 -12.00 -12.83
C TYR A 197 3.88 -12.75 -14.02
N PHE A 198 3.25 -12.74 -15.19
CA PHE A 198 3.82 -13.40 -16.37
C PHE A 198 5.08 -12.68 -16.88
N GLN A 199 5.08 -11.34 -16.84
CA GLN A 199 6.23 -10.53 -17.19
C GLN A 199 7.41 -10.81 -16.25
N SER A 200 7.18 -10.84 -14.92
CA SER A 200 8.24 -11.12 -13.95
C SER A 200 8.77 -12.54 -14.10
N LYS A 201 7.90 -13.53 -14.35
CA LYS A 201 8.33 -14.91 -14.58
C LYS A 201 9.15 -15.07 -15.86
N ALA A 202 8.76 -14.38 -16.94
CA ALA A 202 9.52 -14.38 -18.19
C ALA A 202 10.91 -13.72 -18.03
N MET A 203 11.03 -12.72 -17.15
CA MET A 203 12.29 -12.04 -16.84
C MET A 203 13.16 -12.81 -15.83
N SER A 204 12.54 -13.68 -15.01
CA SER A 204 13.16 -14.50 -13.96
C SER A 204 13.87 -15.77 -14.48
N ALA A 205 14.40 -15.75 -15.71
CA ALA A 205 15.29 -16.83 -16.19
C ALA A 205 16.65 -16.84 -15.46
N ASN A 206 16.95 -15.80 -14.67
CA ASN A 206 18.15 -15.65 -13.85
C ASN A 206 17.77 -15.45 -12.37
N ASP A 207 17.19 -16.45 -11.72
CA ASP A 207 16.61 -16.32 -10.37
C ASP A 207 17.71 -16.16 -9.28
N PHE A 208 18.04 -14.91 -8.92
CA PHE A 208 19.04 -14.56 -7.90
C PHE A 208 18.63 -14.90 -6.47
N SER A 209 17.36 -15.29 -6.25
CA SER A 209 16.87 -15.72 -4.94
C SER A 209 17.59 -16.97 -4.41
N LEU A 210 18.24 -17.73 -5.29
CA LEU A 210 19.08 -18.88 -4.95
C LEU A 210 20.48 -18.52 -4.43
N ILE A 211 20.92 -17.25 -4.56
CA ILE A 211 22.29 -16.84 -4.22
C ILE A 211 22.49 -16.69 -2.71
N SER A 212 21.52 -16.08 -2.03
CA SER A 212 21.55 -16.01 -0.57
C SER A 212 20.16 -15.78 -0.01
N ASN A 213 19.91 -16.34 1.17
CA ASN A 213 18.71 -16.08 1.97
C ASN A 213 18.58 -14.61 2.39
N ASP A 214 19.58 -13.77 2.13
CA ASP A 214 19.61 -12.35 2.50
C ASP A 214 18.97 -11.46 1.40
N ILE A 215 18.75 -12.00 0.21
CA ILE A 215 18.20 -11.29 -0.96
C ILE A 215 16.75 -11.74 -1.21
N LYS A 216 15.79 -10.82 -1.13
CA LYS A 216 14.38 -11.06 -1.49
C LYS A 216 14.20 -11.22 -2.99
N ASN A 217 14.84 -10.33 -3.74
CA ASN A 217 14.76 -10.25 -5.20
C ASN A 217 15.94 -9.44 -5.72
N ALA A 218 16.50 -9.84 -6.86
CA ALA A 218 17.46 -9.04 -7.60
C ALA A 218 17.00 -8.83 -9.04
N GLN A 219 17.28 -7.65 -9.57
CA GLN A 219 16.99 -7.32 -10.96
C GLN A 219 18.12 -6.45 -11.52
N VAL A 220 18.33 -6.55 -12.83
CA VAL A 220 19.24 -5.66 -13.55
C VAL A 220 18.37 -4.66 -14.31
N GLU A 221 18.64 -3.38 -14.14
CA GLU A 221 17.91 -2.28 -14.78
C GLU A 221 18.86 -1.42 -15.62
N SER A 222 18.49 -1.17 -16.87
CA SER A 222 19.17 -0.22 -17.74
C SER A 222 18.76 1.21 -17.36
N ARG A 223 19.68 1.97 -16.74
CA ARG A 223 19.44 3.37 -16.39
C ARG A 223 20.10 4.28 -17.43
N HIS A 224 19.27 5.04 -18.13
CA HIS A 224 19.73 6.04 -19.09
C HIS A 224 20.03 7.36 -18.35
N THR A 225 21.26 7.83 -18.49
CA THR A 225 21.72 9.11 -17.95
C THR A 225 22.09 10.04 -19.10
N PHE A 226 21.51 11.24 -19.10
CA PHE A 226 21.78 12.28 -20.10
C PHE A 226 22.64 13.37 -19.47
N ILE A 227 23.82 13.62 -20.03
CA ILE A 227 24.67 14.75 -19.67
C ILE A 227 24.86 15.59 -20.94
N GLY A 228 24.07 16.66 -21.08
CA GLY A 228 23.97 17.41 -22.34
C GLY A 228 23.34 16.55 -23.44
N GLU A 229 24.02 16.41 -24.57
CA GLU A 229 23.62 15.52 -25.68
C GLU A 229 24.19 14.10 -25.55
N ALA A 230 25.07 13.86 -24.57
CA ALA A 230 25.66 12.54 -24.36
C ALA A 230 24.69 11.65 -23.57
N GLU A 231 24.28 10.55 -24.20
CA GLU A 231 23.55 9.45 -23.55
C GLU A 231 24.54 8.40 -23.05
N SER A 232 24.45 8.09 -21.76
CA SER A 232 25.17 6.97 -21.14
C SER A 232 24.17 6.01 -20.54
N THR A 233 24.18 4.77 -21.02
CA THR A 233 23.38 3.67 -20.47
C THR A 233 24.22 2.94 -19.43
N ASN A 234 23.84 3.06 -18.16
CA ASN A 234 24.45 2.32 -17.07
C ASN A 234 23.57 1.13 -16.68
N GLN A 235 24.19 -0.03 -16.50
CA GLN A 235 23.49 -1.22 -16.03
C GLN A 235 23.62 -1.29 -14.51
N VAL A 236 22.48 -1.17 -13.82
CA VAL A 236 22.41 -1.12 -12.36
C VAL A 236 21.87 -2.44 -11.83
N LEU A 237 22.63 -3.08 -10.94
CA LEU A 237 22.16 -4.24 -10.19
C LEU A 237 21.35 -3.77 -8.98
N ILE A 238 20.07 -4.09 -8.93
CA ILE A 238 19.19 -3.75 -7.83
C ILE A 238 18.98 -4.98 -6.96
N LEU A 239 19.37 -4.89 -5.69
CA LEU A 239 19.28 -5.94 -4.68
C LEU A 239 18.29 -5.51 -3.60
N ASN A 240 17.15 -6.20 -3.50
CA ASN A 240 16.23 -6.03 -2.38
C ASN A 240 16.65 -6.96 -1.25
N VAL A 241 17.14 -6.40 -0.14
CA VAL A 241 17.71 -7.16 0.98
C VAL A 241 16.73 -7.34 2.13
N ASN A 242 16.97 -8.37 2.95
CA ASN A 242 16.17 -8.69 4.13
C ASN A 242 16.51 -7.85 5.37
N GLN A 243 17.74 -7.35 5.46
CA GLN A 243 18.22 -6.59 6.61
C GLN A 243 18.71 -5.20 6.21
N PRO A 244 18.51 -4.19 7.07
CA PRO A 244 18.98 -2.83 6.81
C PRO A 244 20.51 -2.73 6.83
N ASP A 245 21.22 -3.64 7.52
CA ASP A 245 22.66 -3.56 7.72
C ASP A 245 23.46 -3.50 6.41
N TYR A 246 22.99 -4.13 5.32
CA TYR A 246 23.65 -4.04 4.00
C TYR A 246 23.62 -2.64 3.38
N LEU A 247 22.77 -1.73 3.89
CA LEU A 247 22.67 -0.36 3.42
C LEU A 247 23.62 0.57 4.17
N ASP A 248 23.96 0.23 5.40
CA ASP A 248 24.75 1.04 6.33
C ASP A 248 26.20 0.57 6.46
N ASP A 249 26.47 -0.71 6.20
CA ASP A 249 27.79 -1.34 6.31
C ASP A 249 28.35 -1.71 4.92
N LEU A 250 29.37 -0.95 4.49
CA LEU A 250 30.06 -1.16 3.21
C LEU A 250 30.74 -2.53 3.14
N GLU A 251 31.32 -3.04 4.23
CA GLU A 251 32.04 -4.31 4.23
C GLU A 251 31.06 -5.47 4.05
N ARG A 252 29.89 -5.40 4.70
CA ARG A 252 28.82 -6.39 4.49
C ARG A 252 28.27 -6.35 3.08
N ALA A 253 28.05 -5.15 2.53
CA ALA A 253 27.61 -4.99 1.14
C ALA A 253 28.62 -5.59 0.15
N GLN A 254 29.92 -5.34 0.36
CA GLN A 254 31.00 -5.91 -0.45
C GLN A 254 31.05 -7.43 -0.32
N THR A 255 30.98 -7.97 0.90
CA THR A 255 30.98 -9.42 1.15
C THR A 255 29.82 -10.13 0.45
N LEU A 256 28.62 -9.53 0.46
CA LEU A 256 27.46 -10.06 -0.25
C LEU A 256 27.68 -10.04 -1.77
N LEU A 257 28.29 -8.97 -2.29
CA LEU A 257 28.61 -8.87 -3.71
C LEU A 257 29.71 -9.85 -4.16
N GLU A 258 30.71 -10.09 -3.32
CA GLU A 258 31.74 -11.11 -3.55
C GLU A 258 31.11 -12.50 -3.65
N LYS A 259 30.16 -12.83 -2.76
CA LYS A 259 29.40 -14.10 -2.84
C LYS A 259 28.62 -14.20 -4.16
N ILE A 260 27.93 -13.13 -4.58
CA ILE A 260 27.22 -13.09 -5.86
C ILE A 260 28.20 -13.31 -7.03
N ASN A 261 29.35 -12.63 -7.02
CA ASN A 261 30.36 -12.74 -8.08
C ASN A 261 30.98 -14.15 -8.15
N GLN A 262 31.17 -14.82 -7.01
CA GLN A 262 31.71 -16.18 -6.97
C GLN A 262 30.72 -17.23 -7.52
N GLN A 263 29.43 -17.07 -7.21
CA GLN A 263 28.41 -18.05 -7.61
C GLN A 263 27.84 -17.78 -9.01
N HIS A 264 27.78 -16.51 -9.43
CA HIS A 264 27.17 -16.07 -10.69
C HIS A 264 28.01 -14.97 -11.37
N ALA A 265 29.29 -15.22 -11.56
CA ALA A 265 30.21 -14.32 -12.27
C ALA A 265 29.65 -13.88 -13.64
N GLU A 266 28.93 -14.80 -14.31
CA GLU A 266 28.32 -14.63 -15.63
C GLU A 266 27.39 -13.42 -15.68
N VAL A 267 26.58 -13.18 -14.65
CA VAL A 267 25.63 -12.05 -14.62
C VAL A 267 26.36 -10.72 -14.58
N LEU A 268 27.34 -10.59 -13.68
CA LEU A 268 28.09 -9.35 -13.53
C LEU A 268 28.90 -9.04 -14.80
N THR A 269 29.36 -10.06 -15.52
CA THR A 269 30.07 -9.91 -16.80
C THR A 269 29.17 -9.64 -18.00
N GLN A 270 28.05 -10.35 -18.10
CA GLN A 270 27.15 -10.29 -19.27
C GLN A 270 26.46 -8.94 -19.36
N TYR A 271 26.13 -8.33 -18.22
CA TYR A 271 25.41 -7.06 -18.17
C TYR A 271 26.32 -5.85 -17.92
N HIS A 272 27.65 -5.99 -17.96
CA HIS A 272 28.60 -4.87 -17.75
C HIS A 272 28.20 -3.94 -16.59
N ILE A 273 27.85 -4.53 -15.44
CA ILE A 273 27.26 -3.79 -14.32
C ILE A 273 28.27 -2.77 -13.81
N THR A 274 27.85 -1.51 -13.71
CA THR A 274 28.68 -0.39 -13.24
C THR A 274 28.25 0.11 -11.86
N GLN A 275 27.00 -0.18 -11.46
CA GLN A 275 26.43 0.28 -10.20
C GLN A 275 25.64 -0.82 -9.51
N VAL A 276 25.62 -0.78 -8.18
CA VAL A 276 24.83 -1.67 -7.34
C VAL A 276 23.98 -0.84 -6.39
N GLN A 277 22.69 -1.15 -6.36
CA GLN A 277 21.70 -0.49 -5.53
C GLN A 277 21.15 -1.49 -4.52
N PHE A 278 21.30 -1.21 -3.23
CA PHE A 278 20.69 -1.97 -2.15
C PHE A 278 19.40 -1.29 -1.71
N ASN A 279 18.30 -2.04 -1.69
CA ASN A 279 16.99 -1.58 -1.27
C ASN A 279 16.53 -2.38 -0.05
N PHE A 280 16.11 -1.67 0.98
CA PHE A 280 15.46 -2.26 2.14
C PHE A 280 14.15 -1.54 2.41
N SER A 281 13.09 -2.30 2.72
CA SER A 281 11.84 -1.70 3.16
C SER A 281 11.11 -2.59 4.15
N TYR A 282 10.43 -1.94 5.08
CA TYR A 282 9.44 -2.55 5.96
C TYR A 282 8.14 -1.75 5.93
N GLN A 283 7.04 -2.43 6.25
CA GLN A 283 5.72 -1.82 6.31
C GLN A 283 5.09 -2.10 7.68
N PHE A 284 4.49 -1.08 8.28
CA PHE A 284 3.73 -1.15 9.52
C PHE A 284 2.36 -0.52 9.30
N GLY A 285 1.33 -1.34 9.07
CA GLY A 285 -0.01 -0.87 8.76
C GLY A 285 -0.02 -0.08 7.46
N LEU A 286 -0.36 1.22 7.54
CA LEU A 286 -0.40 2.15 6.40
C LEU A 286 0.94 2.80 6.06
N ALA A 287 1.97 2.61 6.88
CA ALA A 287 3.26 3.27 6.69
C ALA A 287 4.30 2.30 6.10
N LYS A 288 4.91 2.65 4.97
CA LYS A 288 6.03 1.93 4.39
C LYS A 288 7.27 2.83 4.40
N LEU A 289 8.31 2.38 5.08
CA LEU A 289 9.61 3.03 5.05
C LEU A 289 10.53 2.24 4.12
N SER A 290 11.14 2.93 3.16
CA SER A 290 12.12 2.37 2.25
C SER A 290 13.42 3.16 2.31
N LYS A 291 14.53 2.45 2.38
CA LYS A 291 15.87 3.02 2.28
C LYS A 291 16.56 2.38 1.09
N THR A 292 17.32 3.20 0.37
CA THR A 292 18.06 2.81 -0.82
C THR A 292 19.46 3.40 -0.74
N THR A 293 20.47 2.55 -0.89
CA THR A 293 21.87 2.97 -0.97
C THR A 293 22.45 2.57 -2.32
N LEU A 294 23.10 3.50 -3.00
CA LEU A 294 23.71 3.32 -4.31
C LEU A 294 25.24 3.33 -4.18
N TYR A 295 25.87 2.31 -4.76
CA TYR A 295 27.31 2.15 -4.81
C TYR A 295 27.78 2.04 -6.26
N ASP A 296 28.94 2.64 -6.54
CA ASP A 296 29.70 2.44 -7.76
C ASP A 296 30.43 1.11 -7.61
N TYR A 297 30.32 0.28 -8.64
CA TYR A 297 30.94 -1.03 -8.66
C TYR A 297 32.12 -1.02 -9.63
N LYS A 298 33.30 -1.30 -9.09
CA LYS A 298 34.50 -1.54 -9.88
C LYS A 298 34.90 -2.99 -9.76
N LYS A 299 34.93 -3.67 -10.91
CA LYS A 299 35.39 -5.05 -11.00
C LYS A 299 36.90 -5.11 -10.73
N THR A 300 37.25 -5.48 -9.51
CA THR A 300 38.60 -5.82 -9.06
C THR A 300 38.60 -7.29 -8.60
N PRO A 301 39.76 -7.94 -8.37
CA PRO A 301 39.80 -9.34 -7.90
C PRO A 301 38.98 -9.62 -6.62
N LYS A 302 38.66 -8.57 -5.83
CA LYS A 302 37.85 -8.60 -4.61
C LYS A 302 36.57 -7.74 -4.71
N SER A 303 36.06 -7.43 -5.89
CA SER A 303 34.80 -6.67 -6.07
C SER A 303 34.69 -5.40 -5.19
N SER A 304 35.30 -4.29 -5.60
CA SER A 304 35.28 -3.06 -4.81
C SER A 304 34.00 -2.23 -5.04
N LEU A 305 33.35 -1.84 -3.94
CA LEU A 305 32.25 -0.88 -3.93
C LEU A 305 32.73 0.48 -3.40
N SER A 306 32.31 1.57 -4.05
CA SER A 306 32.48 2.93 -3.54
C SER A 306 31.12 3.62 -3.42
N TYR A 307 30.85 4.23 -2.26
CA TYR A 307 29.58 4.90 -2.00
C TYR A 307 29.37 6.09 -2.94
N ILE A 308 28.16 6.17 -3.55
CA ILE A 308 27.75 7.30 -4.38
C ILE A 308 26.74 8.17 -3.64
N GLY A 309 25.74 7.54 -3.02
CA GLY A 309 24.65 8.27 -2.39
C GLY A 309 23.60 7.36 -1.77
N GLU A 310 22.77 7.96 -0.93
CA GLU A 310 21.63 7.31 -0.29
C GLU A 310 20.35 8.11 -0.52
N SER A 311 19.22 7.41 -0.51
CA SER A 311 17.91 8.04 -0.47
C SER A 311 17.00 7.28 0.49
N THR A 312 16.24 8.02 1.27
CA THR A 312 15.19 7.46 2.13
C THR A 312 13.84 7.90 1.60
N GLY A 313 13.02 6.93 1.22
CA GLY A 313 11.66 7.13 0.77
C GLY A 313 10.66 6.81 1.89
N LEU A 314 9.68 7.68 2.05
CA LEU A 314 8.51 7.43 2.87
C LEU A 314 7.30 7.32 1.95
N ASN A 315 6.66 6.16 1.93
CA ASN A 315 5.44 5.94 1.18
C ASN A 315 4.32 5.53 2.14
N LEU A 316 3.11 6.04 1.91
CA LEU A 316 1.92 5.43 2.49
C LEU A 316 1.65 4.15 1.69
N GLY A 317 1.51 3.02 2.37
CA GLY A 317 1.67 1.65 1.85
C GLY A 317 0.55 1.14 0.93
N PHE A 318 0.10 1.98 0.00
CA PHE A 318 -0.91 1.69 -1.02
C PHE A 318 -0.37 1.96 -2.42
#